data_AF-A0A9N7P1N4-F1
#
_entry.id   AF-A0A9N7P1N4-F1
#
_cell.length_a   1.000
_cell.length_b   1.000
_cell.length_c   1.000
_cell.angle_alpha   90.00
_cell.angle_beta   90.00
_cell.angle_gamma   90.00
#
_symmetry.space_group_name_H-M   'P 1'
#
loop_
_entity.id
_entity.type
_entity.pdbx_description
1 polymer ?
#
loop_
_entity_poly.entity_id
_entity_poly.type
_entity_poly.pdbx_seq_one_letter_code
_entity_poly.pdbx_strand_id
1 'polypeptide(L)'
;MIPLFFLVVCLEGLAAFLLVVKIGPLRELVIKGLDQVTTRRATVLTIAGTIFVILLSNLFSILKIQNKGAKHGTMTPMDQVLWRTNLLEATLMGFSLFLGFLIERIHHYMKKLIMIRSKTGVSKQEFERLEKEKSELKEKEEKAGVEIKRLKKELSSATENLNKLKLDLAKKDKQVETAEAHVSALQKQAADLLLEYDRLLEDNQNLQNLGCR
;
A
#
# COMPACT_ATOMS: atom_id res chain seq x y z
N MET A 1 48.74 -6.67 -28.97
CA MET A 1 47.33 -7.02 -29.27
C MET A 1 46.80 -8.08 -28.31
N ILE A 2 47.48 -9.21 -28.14
CA ILE A 2 47.10 -10.28 -27.19
C ILE A 2 46.85 -9.82 -25.73
N PRO A 3 47.69 -8.97 -25.08
CA PRO A 3 47.43 -8.54 -23.70
C PRO A 3 46.18 -7.64 -23.55
N LEU A 4 45.81 -6.90 -24.59
CA LEU A 4 44.58 -6.09 -24.62
C LEU A 4 43.35 -6.99 -24.68
N PHE A 5 43.35 -8.00 -25.54
CA PHE A 5 42.27 -8.99 -25.59
C PHE A 5 42.13 -9.77 -24.29
N PHE A 6 43.25 -10.11 -23.64
CA PHE A 6 43.22 -10.76 -22.34
C PHE A 6 42.58 -9.86 -21.27
N LEU A 7 42.91 -8.57 -21.25
CA LEU A 7 42.31 -7.60 -20.33
C LEU A 7 40.81 -7.41 -20.58
N VAL A 8 40.38 -7.37 -21.84
CA VAL A 8 38.96 -7.32 -22.22
C VAL A 8 38.23 -8.59 -21.76
N VAL A 9 38.78 -9.77 -22.01
CA VAL A 9 38.20 -11.05 -21.55
C VAL A 9 38.16 -11.12 -20.02
N CYS A 10 39.17 -10.59 -19.32
CA CYS A 10 39.16 -10.50 -17.86
C CYS A 10 38.06 -9.55 -17.34
N LEU A 11 37.85 -8.40 -17.98
CA LEU A 11 36.78 -7.47 -17.62
C LEU A 11 35.39 -8.06 -17.91
N GLU A 12 35.21 -8.69 -19.06
CA GLU A 12 33.97 -9.40 -19.43
C GLU A 12 33.69 -10.57 -18.48
N GLY A 13 34.73 -11.36 -18.16
CA GLY A 13 34.66 -12.44 -17.18
C GLY A 13 34.31 -11.95 -15.77
N LEU A 14 34.89 -10.83 -15.34
CA LEU A 14 34.56 -10.20 -14.06
C LEU A 14 33.10 -9.72 -14.04
N ALA A 15 32.62 -9.11 -15.13
CA ALA A 15 31.23 -8.68 -15.26
C ALA A 15 30.26 -9.87 -15.23
N ALA A 16 30.59 -10.98 -15.91
CA ALA A 16 29.82 -12.22 -15.86
C ALA A 16 29.82 -12.85 -14.46
N PHE A 17 30.97 -12.85 -13.78
CA PHE A 17 31.10 -13.34 -12.42
C PHE A 17 30.26 -12.51 -11.43
N LEU A 18 30.34 -11.18 -11.50
CA LEU A 18 29.50 -10.26 -10.72
C LEU A 18 28.00 -10.50 -10.97
N LEU A 19 27.63 -10.97 -12.16
CA LEU A 19 26.26 -11.31 -12.51
C LEU A 19 25.78 -12.62 -11.87
N VAL A 20 26.67 -13.61 -11.76
CA VAL A 20 26.41 -14.92 -11.15
C VAL A 20 26.39 -14.83 -9.62
N VAL A 21 27.25 -13.99 -9.05
CA VAL A 21 27.29 -13.75 -7.62
C VAL A 21 25.99 -13.05 -7.19
N LYS A 22 25.20 -13.73 -6.36
CA LYS A 22 23.88 -13.30 -5.86
C LYS A 22 23.95 -12.11 -4.88
N ILE A 23 24.57 -11.00 -5.27
CA ILE A 23 24.62 -9.77 -4.49
C ILE A 23 23.66 -8.76 -5.12
N GLY A 24 22.48 -8.64 -4.51
CA GLY A 24 21.39 -7.76 -4.94
C GLY A 24 21.77 -6.33 -5.38
N PRO A 25 22.62 -5.59 -4.65
CA PRO A 25 22.95 -4.19 -5.00
C PRO A 25 23.88 -4.06 -6.22
N LEU A 26 24.82 -5.00 -6.41
CA LEU A 26 25.76 -4.96 -7.54
C LEU A 26 25.04 -5.24 -8.87
N ARG A 27 24.03 -6.11 -8.83
CA ARG A 27 23.17 -6.40 -9.99
C ARG A 27 22.45 -5.15 -10.51
N GLU A 28 22.03 -4.26 -9.61
CA GLU A 28 21.37 -3.01 -9.99
C GLU A 28 22.34 -2.01 -10.62
N LEU A 29 23.56 -1.93 -10.10
CA LEU A 29 24.63 -1.07 -10.60
C LEU A 29 25.05 -1.47 -12.03
N VAL A 30 25.28 -2.77 -12.26
CA VAL A 30 25.65 -3.30 -13.58
C VAL A 30 24.53 -3.06 -14.60
N ILE A 31 23.27 -3.13 -14.18
CA ILE A 31 22.13 -2.89 -15.08
C ILE A 31 21.98 -1.41 -15.41
N LYS A 32 22.18 -0.48 -14.46
CA LYS A 32 22.17 0.96 -14.77
C LYS A 32 23.30 1.34 -15.74
N GLY A 33 24.50 0.76 -15.55
CA GLY A 33 25.62 0.94 -16.47
C GLY A 33 25.34 0.36 -17.86
N LEU A 34 24.73 -0.83 -17.94
CA LEU A 34 24.44 -1.47 -19.22
C LEU A 34 23.23 -0.84 -19.93
N ASP A 35 22.21 -0.37 -19.22
CA ASP A 35 21.03 0.27 -19.82
C ASP A 35 21.45 1.59 -20.51
N GLN A 36 22.42 2.32 -19.94
CA GLN A 36 23.03 3.50 -20.57
C GLN A 36 23.72 3.17 -21.90
N VAL A 37 24.44 2.05 -21.98
CA VAL A 37 25.10 1.57 -23.20
C VAL A 37 24.08 1.00 -24.21
N THR A 38 23.02 0.34 -23.72
CA THR A 38 22.04 -0.37 -24.55
C THR A 38 20.91 0.52 -25.04
N THR A 39 20.77 1.77 -24.54
CA THR A 39 19.76 2.73 -25.00
C THR A 39 19.91 3.08 -26.50
N ARG A 40 21.09 2.83 -27.09
CA ARG A 40 21.31 2.86 -28.55
C ARG A 40 21.16 1.47 -29.19
N ARG A 41 20.01 0.81 -28.99
CA ARG A 41 19.71 -0.55 -29.48
C ARG A 41 20.03 -0.79 -30.96
N ALA A 42 19.80 0.21 -31.82
CA ALA A 42 20.09 0.10 -33.25
C ALA A 42 21.60 0.06 -33.53
N THR A 43 22.41 0.79 -32.76
CA THR A 43 23.86 0.88 -32.96
C THR A 43 24.58 -0.33 -32.38
N VAL A 44 24.10 -0.90 -31.27
CA VAL A 44 24.72 -2.09 -30.66
C VAL A 44 24.52 -3.32 -31.55
N LEU A 45 23.33 -3.48 -32.14
CA LEU A 45 23.05 -4.60 -33.04
C LEU A 45 23.87 -4.53 -34.33
N THR A 46 24.07 -3.33 -34.89
CA THR A 46 24.90 -3.16 -36.09
C THR A 46 26.39 -3.33 -35.80
N ILE A 47 26.87 -2.86 -34.64
CA ILE A 47 28.26 -3.08 -34.21
C ILE A 47 28.51 -4.56 -33.96
N ALA A 48 27.63 -5.26 -33.24
CA ALA A 48 27.74 -6.70 -33.00
C ALA A 48 27.71 -7.49 -34.32
N GLY A 49 26.82 -7.14 -35.25
CA GLY A 49 26.77 -7.72 -36.59
C GLY A 49 28.06 -7.46 -37.40
N THR A 50 28.62 -6.26 -37.31
CA THR A 50 29.86 -5.91 -38.01
C THR A 50 31.05 -6.70 -37.45
N ILE A 51 31.16 -6.83 -36.13
CA ILE A 51 32.24 -7.61 -35.50
C ILE A 51 32.06 -9.11 -35.81
N PHE A 52 30.82 -9.61 -35.88
CA PHE A 52 30.52 -10.99 -36.28
C PHE A 52 30.92 -11.30 -37.73
N VAL A 53 30.66 -10.37 -38.65
CA VAL A 53 31.08 -10.49 -40.06
C VAL A 53 32.61 -10.46 -40.18
N ILE A 54 33.29 -9.57 -39.44
CA ILE A 54 34.76 -9.51 -39.41
C ILE A 54 35.34 -10.84 -38.87
N LEU A 55 34.70 -11.43 -37.86
CA LEU A 55 35.13 -12.71 -37.31
C LEU A 55 34.95 -13.88 -38.29
N LEU A 56 33.81 -13.93 -39.00
CA LEU A 56 33.57 -14.91 -40.06
C LEU A 56 34.60 -14.80 -41.19
N SER A 57 34.99 -13.57 -41.55
CA SER A 57 36.01 -13.32 -42.58
C SER A 57 37.40 -13.81 -42.17
N ASN A 58 37.77 -13.62 -40.90
CA ASN A 58 39.02 -14.16 -40.35
C ASN A 58 39.01 -15.69 -40.27
N LEU A 59 37.88 -16.30 -39.91
CA LEU A 59 37.72 -17.76 -39.86
C LEU A 59 37.82 -18.39 -41.26
N PHE A 60 37.19 -17.76 -42.26
CA PHE A 60 37.29 -18.19 -43.66
C PHE A 60 38.71 -18.08 -44.19
N SER A 61 39.45 -17.06 -43.81
CA SER A 61 40.85 -16.89 -44.21
C SER A 61 41.74 -18.00 -43.62
N ILE A 62 41.52 -18.39 -42.36
CA ILE A 62 42.23 -19.51 -41.71
C ILE A 62 41.89 -20.85 -42.38
N LEU A 63 40.62 -21.12 -42.65
CA LEU A 63 40.18 -22.32 -43.38
C LEU A 63 40.78 -22.38 -44.78
N LYS A 64 40.86 -21.24 -45.48
CA LYS A 64 41.46 -21.16 -46.82
C LYS A 64 42.98 -21.37 -46.78
N ILE A 65 43.66 -20.95 -45.71
CA ILE A 65 45.09 -21.21 -45.50
C ILE A 65 45.35 -22.69 -45.17
N GLN A 66 44.54 -23.32 -44.31
CA GLN A 66 44.64 -24.77 -44.07
C GLN A 66 44.37 -25.58 -45.33
N ASN A 67 43.35 -25.21 -46.11
CA ASN A 67 42.96 -25.92 -47.32
C ASN A 67 43.97 -25.68 -48.48
N LYS A 68 44.76 -24.59 -48.43
CA LYS A 68 45.91 -24.36 -49.32
C LYS A 68 47.17 -25.09 -48.86
N GLY A 69 47.45 -25.11 -47.56
CA GLY A 69 48.57 -25.84 -46.96
C GLY A 69 48.44 -27.36 -47.12
N ALA A 70 47.23 -27.91 -47.01
CA ALA A 70 46.94 -29.32 -47.29
C ALA A 70 47.15 -29.70 -48.77
N LYS A 71 47.12 -28.72 -49.69
CA LYS A 71 47.33 -28.93 -51.13
C LYS A 71 48.76 -28.69 -51.61
N HIS A 72 49.60 -27.97 -50.85
CA HIS A 72 50.95 -27.58 -51.30
C HIS A 72 52.12 -28.18 -50.51
N GLY A 73 51.90 -29.01 -49.48
CA GLY A 73 52.88 -29.98 -49.00
C GLY A 73 54.26 -29.48 -48.50
N THR A 74 54.54 -28.18 -48.48
CA THR A 74 55.80 -27.61 -47.99
C THR A 74 55.50 -26.58 -46.90
N MET A 75 55.60 -26.99 -45.63
CA MET A 75 55.44 -26.07 -44.51
C MET A 75 56.76 -25.35 -44.22
N THR A 76 56.78 -24.04 -44.49
CA THR A 76 57.91 -23.15 -44.17
C THR A 76 57.91 -22.85 -42.66
N PRO A 77 59.07 -22.79 -41.98
CA PRO A 77 59.16 -22.51 -40.52
C PRO A 77 58.49 -21.20 -40.10
N MET A 78 58.39 -20.23 -41.01
CA MET A 78 57.75 -18.92 -40.80
C MET A 78 56.22 -19.02 -40.78
N ASP A 79 55.63 -19.95 -41.53
CA ASP A 79 54.18 -20.19 -41.58
C ASP A 79 53.68 -20.86 -40.28
N GLN A 80 54.54 -21.64 -39.62
CA GLN A 80 54.21 -22.30 -38.36
C GLN A 80 54.00 -21.30 -37.22
N VAL A 81 54.85 -20.26 -37.12
CA VAL A 81 54.72 -19.23 -36.07
C VAL A 81 53.54 -18.30 -36.38
N LEU A 82 53.37 -17.89 -37.64
CA LEU A 82 52.26 -17.05 -38.05
C LEU A 82 50.91 -17.74 -37.85
N TRP A 83 50.83 -19.05 -38.12
CA TRP A 83 49.61 -19.84 -37.91
C TRP A 83 49.24 -19.95 -36.43
N ARG A 84 50.20 -20.18 -35.52
CA ARG A 84 49.91 -20.28 -34.08
C ARG A 84 49.41 -18.96 -33.50
N THR A 85 50.01 -17.83 -33.88
CA THR A 85 49.61 -16.51 -33.38
C THR A 85 48.27 -16.08 -33.96
N ASN A 86 48.04 -16.24 -35.26
CA ASN A 86 46.76 -15.87 -35.89
C ASN A 86 45.60 -16.81 -35.46
N LEU A 87 45.89 -18.08 -35.21
CA LEU A 87 44.94 -19.03 -34.62
C LEU A 87 44.58 -18.65 -33.18
N LEU A 88 45.58 -18.26 -32.38
CA LEU A 88 45.35 -17.80 -31.00
C LEU A 88 44.54 -16.50 -30.99
N GLU A 89 44.85 -15.55 -31.87
CA GLU A 89 44.12 -14.29 -31.97
C GLU A 89 42.66 -14.49 -32.43
N ALA A 90 42.42 -15.35 -33.41
CA ALA A 90 41.07 -15.66 -33.89
C ALA A 90 40.21 -16.39 -32.85
N THR A 91 40.78 -17.36 -32.13
CA THR A 91 40.07 -18.07 -31.05
C THR A 91 39.77 -17.16 -29.87
N LEU A 92 40.69 -16.24 -29.53
CA LEU A 92 40.50 -15.26 -28.47
C LEU A 92 39.45 -14.20 -28.83
N MET A 93 39.43 -13.73 -30.08
CA MET A 93 38.41 -12.82 -30.60
C MET A 93 37.02 -13.49 -30.62
N GLY A 94 36.97 -14.78 -31.00
CA GLY A 94 35.75 -15.59 -30.96
C GLY A 94 35.22 -15.79 -29.54
N PHE A 95 36.13 -16.00 -28.58
CA PHE A 95 35.79 -16.14 -27.18
C PHE A 95 35.21 -14.85 -26.59
N SER A 96 35.83 -13.69 -26.84
CA SER A 96 35.29 -12.39 -26.38
C SER A 96 33.91 -12.10 -26.99
N LEU A 97 33.69 -12.39 -28.29
CA LEU A 97 32.36 -12.26 -28.88
C LEU A 97 31.33 -13.18 -28.23
N PHE A 98 31.72 -14.42 -27.93
CA PHE A 98 30.83 -15.38 -27.26
C PHE A 98 30.49 -14.91 -25.85
N LEU A 99 31.45 -14.36 -25.10
CA LEU A 99 31.22 -13.77 -23.78
C LEU A 99 30.30 -12.55 -23.86
N GLY A 100 30.53 -11.63 -24.80
CA GLY A 100 29.65 -10.48 -25.04
C GLY A 100 28.20 -10.91 -25.32
N PHE A 101 28.00 -11.93 -26.17
CA PHE A 101 26.68 -12.48 -26.46
C PHE A 101 26.03 -13.14 -25.24
N LEU A 102 26.80 -13.87 -24.44
CA LEU A 102 26.30 -14.44 -23.17
C LEU A 102 25.87 -13.34 -22.20
N ILE A 103 26.63 -12.26 -22.08
CA ILE A 103 26.28 -11.11 -21.23
C ILE A 103 24.97 -10.49 -21.71
N GLU A 104 24.78 -10.30 -23.01
CA GLU A 104 23.55 -9.73 -23.58
C GLU A 104 22.34 -10.65 -23.36
N ARG A 105 22.50 -11.95 -23.57
CA ARG A 105 21.44 -12.94 -23.32
C ARG A 105 21.06 -12.96 -21.83
N ILE A 106 22.04 -13.01 -20.93
CA ILE A 106 21.77 -13.04 -19.49
C ILE A 106 21.15 -11.70 -19.05
N HIS A 107 21.59 -10.55 -19.58
CA HIS A 107 20.98 -9.26 -19.30
C HIS A 107 19.48 -9.23 -19.61
N HIS A 108 19.05 -9.80 -20.74
CA HIS A 108 17.63 -9.91 -21.10
C HIS A 108 16.82 -10.73 -20.09
N TYR A 109 17.35 -11.87 -19.65
CA TYR A 109 16.71 -12.68 -18.59
C TYR A 109 16.66 -11.93 -17.26
N MET A 110 17.71 -11.17 -16.94
CA MET A 110 17.79 -10.40 -15.70
C MET A 110 16.76 -9.26 -15.67
N LYS A 111 16.57 -8.55 -16.80
CA LYS A 111 15.56 -7.48 -16.95
C LYS A 111 14.14 -8.02 -16.77
N LYS A 112 13.84 -9.22 -17.31
CA LYS A 112 12.56 -9.90 -17.08
C LYS A 112 12.36 -10.26 -15.61
N LEU A 113 13.37 -10.84 -14.95
CA LEU A 113 13.29 -11.19 -13.53
C LEU A 113 13.10 -9.96 -12.63
N ILE A 114 13.71 -8.82 -12.96
CA ILE A 114 13.53 -7.57 -12.19
C ILE A 114 12.15 -6.97 -12.43
N MET A 115 11.66 -6.94 -13.67
CA MET A 115 10.30 -6.47 -13.96
C MET A 115 9.25 -7.28 -13.17
N ILE A 116 9.44 -8.59 -13.07
CA ILE A 116 8.56 -9.45 -12.25
C ILE A 116 8.72 -9.10 -10.77
N ARG A 117 9.96 -8.95 -10.29
CA ARG A 117 10.24 -8.60 -8.89
C ARG A 117 9.77 -7.20 -8.49
N SER A 118 9.81 -6.21 -9.38
CA SER A 118 9.35 -4.85 -9.11
C SER A 118 7.83 -4.79 -9.07
N LYS A 119 7.13 -5.54 -9.93
CA LYS A 119 5.67 -5.73 -9.82
C LYS A 119 5.29 -6.39 -8.49
N THR A 120 6.02 -7.43 -8.08
CA THR A 120 5.85 -8.06 -6.76
C THR A 120 6.25 -7.12 -5.62
N GLY A 121 7.24 -6.26 -5.82
CA GLY A 121 7.72 -5.29 -4.82
C GLY A 121 6.73 -4.15 -4.56
N VAL A 122 6.11 -3.61 -5.62
CA VAL A 122 5.00 -2.65 -5.50
C VAL A 122 3.82 -3.29 -4.79
N SER A 123 3.45 -4.51 -5.17
CA SER A 123 2.39 -5.26 -4.48
C SER A 123 2.72 -5.52 -3.00
N LYS A 124 3.99 -5.80 -2.66
CA LYS A 124 4.42 -5.98 -1.26
C LYS A 124 4.39 -4.68 -0.47
N GLN A 125 4.78 -3.56 -1.07
CA GLN A 125 4.73 -2.24 -0.44
C GLN A 125 3.28 -1.74 -0.26
N GLU A 126 2.41 -2.00 -1.24
CA GLU A 126 0.97 -1.73 -1.14
C GLU A 126 0.31 -2.59 -0.06
N PHE A 127 0.70 -3.87 0.04
CA PHE A 127 0.22 -4.76 1.10
C PHE A 127 0.65 -4.28 2.49
N GLU A 128 1.90 -3.81 2.65
CA GLU A 128 2.40 -3.26 3.92
C GLU A 128 1.69 -1.95 4.31
N ARG A 129 1.34 -1.11 3.32
CA ARG A 129 0.53 0.10 3.56
C ARG A 129 -0.90 -0.25 3.98
N LEU A 130 -1.53 -1.18 3.27
CA LEU A 130 -2.88 -1.67 3.60
C LEU A 130 -2.91 -2.37 4.96
N GLU A 131 -1.86 -3.08 5.34
CA GLU A 131 -1.74 -3.72 6.65
C GLU A 131 -1.62 -2.69 7.78
N LYS A 132 -0.84 -1.62 7.58
CA LYS A 132 -0.78 -0.48 8.52
C LYS A 132 -2.14 0.20 8.66
N GLU A 133 -2.79 0.52 7.53
CA GLU A 133 -4.12 1.15 7.54
C GLU A 133 -5.18 0.27 8.21
N LYS A 134 -5.16 -1.05 7.97
CA LYS A 134 -6.05 -2.01 8.64
C LYS A 134 -5.83 -2.05 10.15
N SER A 135 -4.57 -1.96 10.61
CA SER A 135 -4.27 -1.91 12.04
C SER A 135 -4.77 -0.63 12.72
N GLU A 136 -4.62 0.52 12.06
CA GLU A 136 -5.15 1.81 12.54
C GLU A 136 -6.68 1.84 12.56
N LEU A 137 -7.33 1.27 11.54
CA LEU A 137 -8.79 1.14 11.51
C LEU A 137 -9.31 0.25 12.64
N LYS A 138 -8.62 -0.86 12.92
CA LYS A 138 -8.98 -1.75 14.03
C LYS A 138 -8.87 -1.05 15.39
N GLU A 139 -7.84 -0.23 15.60
CA GLU A 139 -7.71 0.57 16.83
C GLU A 139 -8.82 1.63 16.95
N LYS A 140 -9.19 2.29 15.84
CA LYS A 140 -10.31 3.24 15.81
C LYS A 140 -11.65 2.56 16.08
N GLU A 141 -11.86 1.37 15.53
CA GLU A 141 -13.06 0.56 15.76
C GLU A 141 -13.18 0.13 17.23
N GLU A 142 -12.07 -0.25 17.87
CA GLU A 142 -12.05 -0.58 19.30
C GLU A 142 -12.39 0.64 20.18
N LYS A 143 -11.80 1.80 19.89
CA LYS A 143 -12.12 3.07 20.58
C LYS A 143 -13.61 3.44 20.42
N ALA A 144 -14.13 3.37 19.20
CA ALA A 144 -15.54 3.60 18.93
C ALA A 144 -16.43 2.58 19.65
N GLY A 145 -16.03 1.32 19.72
CA GLY A 145 -16.74 0.28 20.48
C GLY A 145 -16.80 0.56 21.98
N VAL A 146 -15.74 1.11 22.57
CA VAL A 146 -15.72 1.54 23.97
C VAL A 146 -16.66 2.74 24.19
N GLU A 147 -16.62 3.74 23.31
CA GLU A 147 -17.52 4.91 23.37
C GLU A 147 -18.99 4.51 23.22
N ILE A 148 -19.33 3.62 22.29
CA ILE A 148 -20.69 3.11 22.10
C ILE A 148 -21.17 2.40 23.38
N LYS A 149 -20.33 1.59 24.03
CA LYS A 149 -20.69 0.93 25.31
C LYS A 149 -20.95 1.96 26.42
N ARG A 150 -20.13 3.01 26.49
CA ARG A 150 -20.30 4.09 27.46
C ARG A 150 -21.60 4.86 27.20
N LEU A 151 -21.86 5.28 25.96
CA LEU A 151 -23.09 5.97 25.56
C LEU A 151 -24.33 5.11 25.83
N LYS A 152 -24.26 3.80 25.57
CA LYS A 152 -25.36 2.87 25.89
C LYS A 152 -25.64 2.82 27.40
N LYS A 153 -24.59 2.85 28.24
CA LYS A 153 -24.74 2.90 29.70
C LYS A 153 -25.36 4.22 30.15
N GLU A 154 -24.88 5.35 29.64
CA GLU A 154 -25.45 6.68 29.91
C GLU A 154 -26.93 6.73 29.49
N LEU A 155 -27.28 6.23 28.30
CA LEU A 155 -28.67 6.16 27.81
C LEU A 155 -29.56 5.30 28.72
N SER A 156 -29.06 4.14 29.20
CA SER A 156 -29.82 3.31 30.14
C SER A 156 -30.10 4.02 31.47
N SER A 157 -29.10 4.73 32.02
CA SER A 157 -29.27 5.51 33.26
C SER A 157 -30.22 6.70 33.07
N ALA A 158 -30.12 7.40 31.93
CA ALA A 158 -31.00 8.50 31.59
C ALA A 158 -32.45 8.02 31.43
N THR A 159 -32.65 6.87 30.79
CA THR A 159 -33.98 6.25 30.62
C THR A 159 -34.61 5.88 31.96
N GLU A 160 -33.81 5.32 32.89
CA GLU A 160 -34.27 4.99 34.24
C GLU A 160 -34.68 6.25 35.01
N ASN A 161 -33.87 7.32 34.95
CA ASN A 161 -34.20 8.61 35.58
C ASN A 161 -35.46 9.24 34.97
N LEU A 162 -35.65 9.13 33.66
CA LEU A 162 -36.85 9.60 32.97
C LEU A 162 -38.10 8.86 33.47
N ASN A 163 -38.00 7.54 33.67
CA ASN A 163 -39.10 6.75 34.23
C ASN A 163 -39.41 7.13 35.69
N LYS A 164 -38.38 7.36 36.52
CA LYS A 164 -38.56 7.86 37.91
C LYS A 164 -39.26 9.21 37.92
N LEU A 165 -38.80 10.16 37.11
CA LEU A 165 -39.42 11.48 36.99
C LEU A 165 -40.87 11.39 36.50
N LYS A 166 -41.18 10.53 35.52
CA LYS A 166 -42.56 10.30 35.07
C LYS A 166 -43.47 9.78 36.18
N LEU A 167 -42.97 8.85 37.01
CA LEU A 167 -43.74 8.33 38.14
C LEU A 167 -43.99 9.42 39.20
N ASP A 168 -42.99 10.26 39.47
CA ASP A 168 -43.15 11.34 40.43
C ASP A 168 -44.06 12.46 39.90
N LEU A 169 -44.01 12.77 38.61
CA LEU A 169 -44.95 13.68 37.95
C LEU A 169 -46.39 13.15 38.07
N ALA A 170 -46.62 11.87 37.77
CA ALA A 170 -47.93 11.25 37.92
C ALA A 170 -48.45 11.23 39.37
N LYS A 171 -47.55 11.12 40.37
CA LYS A 171 -47.93 11.27 41.79
C LYS A 171 -48.30 12.70 42.11
N LYS A 172 -47.53 13.67 41.61
CA LYS A 172 -47.77 15.10 41.82
C LYS A 172 -49.07 15.54 41.16
N ASP A 173 -49.38 15.07 39.96
CA ASP A 173 -50.65 15.35 39.28
C ASP A 173 -51.83 14.85 40.11
N LYS A 174 -51.77 13.63 40.65
CA LYS A 174 -52.82 13.13 41.57
C LYS A 174 -52.94 13.98 42.84
N GLN A 175 -51.81 14.43 43.39
CA GLN A 175 -51.83 15.32 44.56
C GLN A 175 -52.48 16.67 44.21
N VAL A 176 -52.17 17.23 43.05
CA VAL A 176 -52.79 18.47 42.54
C VAL A 176 -54.29 18.26 42.33
N GLU A 177 -54.72 17.18 41.68
CA GLU A 177 -56.15 16.86 41.51
C GLU A 177 -56.87 16.75 42.86
N THR A 178 -56.27 16.06 43.85
CA THR A 178 -56.87 15.99 45.19
C THR A 178 -56.93 17.35 45.87
N ALA A 179 -55.89 18.17 45.76
CA ALA A 179 -55.85 19.51 46.33
C ALA A 179 -56.88 20.43 45.66
N GLU A 180 -57.03 20.37 44.34
CA GLU A 180 -58.04 21.11 43.59
C GLU A 180 -59.47 20.69 43.99
N ALA A 181 -59.71 19.39 44.18
CA ALA A 181 -60.98 18.89 44.69
C ALA A 181 -61.27 19.41 46.11
N HIS A 182 -60.26 19.43 46.99
CA HIS A 182 -60.38 20.01 48.33
C HIS A 182 -60.65 21.52 48.30
N VAL A 183 -59.96 22.28 47.45
CA VAL A 183 -60.20 23.73 47.26
C VAL A 183 -61.61 23.97 46.73
N SER A 184 -62.07 23.18 45.76
CA SER A 184 -63.42 23.29 45.20
C SER A 184 -64.49 22.95 46.24
N ALA A 185 -64.27 21.95 47.09
CA ALA A 185 -65.16 21.60 48.18
C ALA A 185 -65.21 22.70 49.25
N LEU A 186 -64.06 23.24 49.66
CA LEU A 186 -63.98 24.37 50.58
C LEU A 186 -64.66 25.62 50.01
N GLN A 187 -64.49 25.89 48.72
CA GLN A 187 -65.14 27.00 48.04
C GLN A 187 -66.68 26.84 48.04
N LYS A 188 -67.19 25.62 47.81
CA LYS A 188 -68.62 25.33 47.93
C LYS A 188 -69.12 25.52 49.37
N GLN A 189 -68.38 25.02 50.35
CA GLN A 189 -68.73 25.18 51.76
C GLN A 189 -68.74 26.66 52.16
N ALA A 190 -67.76 27.45 51.72
CA ALA A 190 -67.72 28.89 51.97
C ALA A 190 -68.89 29.63 51.31
N ALA A 191 -69.27 29.25 50.09
CA ALA A 191 -70.43 29.82 49.41
C ALA A 191 -71.75 29.50 50.15
N ASP A 192 -71.89 28.28 50.66
CA ASP A 192 -73.07 27.84 51.42
C ASP A 192 -73.17 28.58 52.78
N LEU A 193 -72.05 28.71 53.50
CA LEU A 193 -71.98 29.52 54.72
C LEU A 193 -72.31 31.00 54.47
N LEU A 194 -71.90 31.55 53.32
CA LEU A 194 -72.20 32.92 52.96
C LEU A 194 -73.71 33.11 52.72
N LEU A 195 -74.37 32.14 52.07
CA LEU A 195 -75.83 32.13 51.92
C LEU A 195 -76.57 31.98 53.26
N GLU A 196 -76.09 31.11 54.17
CA GLU A 196 -76.66 31.00 55.52
C GLU A 196 -76.47 32.29 56.32
N TYR A 197 -75.32 32.94 56.19
CA TYR A 197 -75.05 34.22 56.82
C TYR A 197 -76.01 35.30 56.33
N ASP A 198 -76.19 35.44 55.01
CA ASP A 198 -77.13 36.40 54.42
C ASP A 198 -78.56 36.14 54.91
N ARG A 199 -78.98 34.87 54.97
CA ARG A 199 -80.30 34.48 55.49
C ARG A 199 -80.49 34.83 56.97
N LEU A 200 -79.50 34.56 57.81
CA LEU A 200 -79.53 34.91 59.24
C LEU A 200 -79.52 36.42 59.46
N LEU A 201 -78.87 37.17 58.58
CA LEU A 201 -78.86 38.63 58.61
C LEU A 201 -80.24 39.19 58.27
N GLU A 202 -80.92 38.63 57.27
CA GLU A 202 -82.30 38.95 56.91
C GLU A 202 -83.29 38.61 58.03
N ASP A 203 -83.17 37.43 58.65
CA ASP A 203 -84.00 37.03 59.81
C ASP A 203 -83.78 37.96 61.01
N ASN A 204 -82.54 38.38 61.30
CA ASN A 204 -82.26 39.37 62.36
C ASN A 204 -82.91 40.73 62.08
N GLN A 205 -82.85 41.20 60.83
CA GLN A 205 -83.53 42.45 60.44
C GLN A 205 -85.04 42.34 60.60
N ASN A 206 -85.64 41.20 60.22
CA ASN A 206 -87.07 40.94 60.41
C ASN A 206 -87.47 40.94 61.89
N LEU A 207 -86.66 40.32 62.76
CA LEU A 207 -86.89 40.32 64.20
C LEU A 207 -86.80 41.73 64.81
N GLN A 208 -85.83 42.54 64.39
CA GLN A 208 -85.74 43.95 64.83
C GLN A 208 -86.97 44.77 64.40
N ASN A 209 -87.51 44.51 63.20
CA ASN A 209 -88.72 45.16 62.71
C ASN A 209 -89.99 44.70 63.48
N LEU A 210 -90.02 43.46 63.99
CA LEU A 210 -91.11 42.92 64.81
C LEU A 210 -91.07 43.37 66.28
N GLY A 211 -89.88 43.64 66.83
CA GLY A 211 -89.68 44.07 68.22
C GLY A 211 -89.98 45.55 68.50
N CYS A 212 -90.20 46.37 67.48
CA CYS A 212 -90.53 47.80 67.59
C CYS A 212 -92.04 48.10 67.55
N ARG A 213 -92.89 47.22 68.11
CA ARG A 213 -94.34 47.46 68.21
C ARG A 213 -94.88 47.23 69.61
#